data_AF-A0A193KYA4-F1
#
_entry.id   AF-A0A193KYA4-F1
#
_cell.length_a   1.000
_cell.length_b   1.000
_cell.length_c   1.000
_cell.angle_alpha   90.00
_cell.angle_beta   90.00
_cell.angle_gamma   90.00
#
_symmetry.space_group_name_H-M   'P 1'
#
loop_
_entity.id
_entity.type
_entity.pdbx_description
1 polymer ?
#
loop_
_entity_poly.entity_id
_entity_poly.type
_entity_poly.pdbx_seq_one_letter_code
_entity_poly.pdbx_strand_id
1 'polypeptide(L)'
;MLLCLVTAACLYFGPLAQLVGRRHLVATVHEWSGILLPAPVLLGLLSPAFRADLRRLNRFAVYDRRWLRAARRRLRGPEARPAGKFNAGQKLYAGWIAGAVLVMMATGLLMWFMGLLPFISRTSAIFVHDVLAWAIAAVLLGHLRKAYEDPEARLGMRTGWVDRAWATRHHAKWLEEEPVGTVSGKTRENADDG
;
A
#
# COMPACT_ATOMS: atom_id res chain seq x y z
N MET A 1 2.63 1.10 10.01
CA MET A 1 1.31 0.56 9.58
C MET A 1 0.86 -0.61 10.44
N LEU A 2 1.51 -1.79 10.41
CA LEU A 2 1.05 -2.97 11.14
C LEU A 2 0.91 -2.74 12.66
N LEU A 3 1.90 -2.10 13.30
CA LEU A 3 1.83 -1.71 14.71
C LEU A 3 0.60 -0.83 15.02
N CYS A 4 0.34 0.17 14.17
CA CYS A 4 -0.80 1.09 14.30
C CYS A 4 -2.14 0.34 14.19
N LEU A 5 -2.25 -0.63 13.27
CA LEU A 5 -3.45 -1.46 13.11
C LEU A 5 -3.69 -2.41 14.28
N VAL A 6 -2.63 -3.07 14.77
CA VAL A 6 -2.73 -3.99 15.91
C VAL A 6 -3.16 -3.23 17.16
N THR A 7 -2.53 -2.08 17.43
CA THR A 7 -2.92 -1.24 18.56
C THR A 7 -4.34 -0.69 18.42
N ALA A 8 -4.77 -0.31 17.21
CA ALA A 8 -6.16 0.09 16.95
C ALA A 8 -7.14 -1.05 17.27
N ALA A 9 -6.86 -2.28 16.81
CA ALA A 9 -7.69 -3.45 17.09
C ALA A 9 -7.78 -3.72 18.60
N CYS A 10 -6.66 -3.62 19.34
CA CYS A 10 -6.67 -3.77 20.79
C CYS A 10 -7.51 -2.70 21.50
N LEU A 11 -7.56 -1.47 20.99
CA LEU A 11 -8.36 -0.38 21.56
C LEU A 11 -9.86 -0.53 21.25
N TYR A 12 -10.19 -1.12 20.10
CA TYR A 12 -11.56 -1.33 19.64
C TYR A 12 -12.23 -2.54 20.33
N PHE A 13 -11.50 -3.65 20.48
CA PHE A 13 -12.02 -4.86 21.12
C PHE A 13 -11.71 -4.86 22.63
N GLY A 14 -12.72 -4.57 23.45
CA GLY A 14 -12.64 -4.52 24.92
C GLY A 14 -11.91 -5.71 25.58
N PRO A 15 -12.14 -6.98 25.18
CA PRO A 15 -11.43 -8.12 25.73
C PRO A 15 -9.92 -8.10 25.47
N LEU A 16 -9.47 -7.61 24.31
CA LEU A 16 -8.04 -7.46 23.99
C LEU A 16 -7.41 -6.34 24.83
N ALA A 17 -8.13 -5.25 25.09
CA ALA A 17 -7.66 -4.18 25.95
C ALA A 17 -7.46 -4.62 27.41
N GLN A 18 -8.35 -5.49 27.91
CA GLN A 18 -8.25 -6.08 29.25
C GLN A 18 -7.07 -7.06 29.34
N LEU A 19 -6.81 -7.84 28.29
CA LEU A 19 -5.70 -8.79 28.23
C LEU A 19 -4.32 -8.11 28.27
N VAL A 20 -4.19 -6.94 27.64
CA VAL A 20 -2.96 -6.13 27.69
C VAL A 20 -2.83 -5.41 29.05
N GLY A 21 -3.95 -5.17 29.76
CA GLY A 21 -3.98 -4.57 31.10
C GLY A 21 -3.51 -3.12 31.19
N ARG A 22 -3.08 -2.50 30.08
CA ARG A 22 -2.45 -1.17 30.03
C ARG A 22 -2.99 -0.34 28.86
N ARG A 23 -4.30 -0.06 28.85
CA ARG A 23 -4.99 0.69 27.78
C ARG A 23 -4.29 2.01 27.42
N HIS A 24 -3.80 2.74 28.42
CA HIS A 24 -3.06 3.99 28.20
C HIS A 24 -1.79 3.77 27.37
N LEU A 25 -1.01 2.73 27.69
CA LEU A 25 0.20 2.41 26.93
C LEU A 25 -0.13 2.07 25.47
N VAL A 26 -1.18 1.28 25.24
CA VAL A 26 -1.64 0.95 23.88
C VAL A 26 -2.07 2.19 23.11
N ALA A 27 -2.80 3.11 23.75
CA ALA A 27 -3.20 4.38 23.16
C ALA A 27 -1.99 5.24 22.78
N THR A 28 -1.02 5.41 23.69
CA THR A 28 0.21 6.15 23.40
C THR A 28 0.99 5.52 22.24
N VAL A 29 1.14 4.19 22.21
CA VAL A 29 1.82 3.51 21.10
C VAL A 29 1.04 3.69 19.79
N HIS A 30 -0.29 3.63 19.82
CA HIS A 30 -1.14 3.85 18.65
C HIS A 30 -0.92 5.26 18.08
N GLU A 31 -1.02 6.28 18.92
CA GLU A 31 -0.83 7.69 18.58
C GLU A 31 0.53 7.95 17.93
N TRP A 32 1.63 7.55 18.59
CA TRP A 32 2.98 7.73 18.06
C TRP A 32 3.21 6.92 16.78
N SER A 33 2.69 5.70 16.70
CA SER A 33 2.80 4.89 15.49
C SER A 33 2.01 5.45 14.30
N GLY A 34 0.93 6.20 14.58
CA GLY A 34 0.16 6.95 13.58
C GLY A 34 0.91 8.18 13.07
N ILE A 35 1.50 8.98 13.98
CA ILE A 35 2.32 10.16 13.61
C ILE A 35 3.55 9.74 12.80
N LEU A 36 4.20 8.64 13.16
CA LEU A 36 5.40 8.14 12.48
C LEU A 36 5.09 7.39 11.17
N LEU A 37 3.81 7.14 10.87
CA LEU A 37 3.40 6.38 9.69
C LEU A 37 3.86 6.99 8.35
N PRO A 38 3.83 8.32 8.12
CA PRO A 38 4.40 8.94 6.92
C PRO A 38 5.93 8.96 6.88
N ALA A 39 6.63 8.76 8.01
CA ALA A 39 8.08 8.95 8.08
C ALA A 39 8.89 8.12 7.06
N PRO A 40 8.60 6.83 6.82
CA PRO A 40 9.31 6.06 5.80
C PRO A 40 9.15 6.62 4.38
N VAL A 41 7.97 7.16 4.06
CA VAL A 41 7.73 7.81 2.75
C VAL A 41 8.53 9.10 2.65
N LEU A 42 8.53 9.91 3.71
CA LEU A 42 9.30 11.16 3.77
C LEU A 42 10.81 10.90 3.65
N LEU A 43 11.32 9.89 4.34
CA LEU A 43 12.72 9.44 4.20
C LEU A 43 13.00 8.93 2.79
N GLY A 44 12.08 8.16 2.21
CA GLY A 44 12.18 7.67 0.84
C GLY A 44 12.31 8.80 -0.18
N LEU A 45 11.68 9.96 0.02
CA LEU A 45 11.77 11.11 -0.89
C LEU A 45 13.20 11.65 -1.06
N LEU A 46 14.11 11.35 -0.13
CA LEU A 46 15.54 11.66 -0.27
C LEU A 46 16.19 10.85 -1.41
N SER A 47 15.66 9.66 -1.72
CA SER A 47 16.17 8.81 -2.80
C SER A 47 15.62 9.22 -4.18
N PRO A 48 16.48 9.49 -5.18
CA PRO A 48 16.06 9.75 -6.56
C PRO A 48 15.26 8.58 -7.18
N ALA A 49 15.63 7.34 -6.85
CA ALA A 49 14.95 6.14 -7.34
C ALA A 49 13.52 6.04 -6.81
N PHE A 50 13.32 6.29 -5.50
CA PHE A 50 12.00 6.30 -4.90
C PHE A 50 11.12 7.43 -5.46
N ARG A 51 11.69 8.62 -5.68
CA ARG A 51 10.97 9.72 -6.35
C ARG A 51 10.54 9.36 -7.78
N ALA A 52 11.37 8.64 -8.53
CA ALA A 52 11.02 8.17 -9.86
C ALA A 52 9.87 7.16 -9.81
N ASP A 53 9.89 6.22 -8.87
CA ASP A 53 8.82 5.25 -8.68
C ASP A 53 7.50 5.91 -8.23
N LEU A 54 7.55 6.88 -7.32
CA LEU A 54 6.37 7.67 -6.94
C LEU A 54 5.77 8.44 -8.12
N ARG A 55 6.60 9.03 -8.99
CA ARG A 55 6.12 9.69 -10.21
C ARG A 55 5.42 8.69 -11.14
N ARG A 56 5.96 7.48 -11.31
CA ARG A 56 5.33 6.41 -12.10
C ARG A 56 4.00 5.96 -11.48
N LEU A 57 3.92 5.94 -10.15
CA LEU A 57 2.72 5.56 -9.40
C LEU A 57 1.61 6.62 -9.51
N ASN A 58 1.98 7.90 -9.46
CA ASN A 58 1.05 9.03 -9.58
C ASN A 58 0.57 9.28 -11.02
N ARG A 59 1.29 8.75 -12.03
CA ARG A 59 0.94 8.91 -13.44
C ARG A 59 0.02 7.80 -13.92
N PHE A 60 -1.26 8.14 -14.05
CA PHE A 60 -2.26 7.29 -14.70
C PHE A 60 -2.12 7.40 -16.23
N ALA A 61 -1.79 6.29 -16.88
CA ALA A 61 -1.72 6.18 -18.33
C ALA A 61 -3.08 5.78 -18.91
N VAL A 62 -3.26 5.99 -20.23
CA VAL A 62 -4.51 5.62 -20.93
C VAL A 62 -4.81 4.12 -20.80
N TYR A 63 -3.78 3.26 -20.77
CA TYR A 63 -3.92 1.82 -20.58
C TYR A 63 -4.44 1.43 -19.19
N ASP A 64 -4.26 2.28 -18.16
CA ASP A 64 -4.78 2.01 -16.81
C ASP A 64 -6.31 2.00 -16.79
N ARG A 65 -6.96 2.83 -17.63
CA ARG A 65 -8.42 2.82 -17.80
C ARG A 65 -8.90 1.52 -18.44
N ARG A 66 -8.14 0.97 -19.39
CA ARG A 66 -8.45 -0.33 -20.02
C ARG A 66 -8.31 -1.46 -19.00
N TRP A 67 -7.24 -1.44 -18.21
CA TRP A 67 -7.03 -2.37 -17.10
C TRP A 67 -8.19 -2.35 -16.09
N LEU A 68 -8.62 -1.16 -15.66
CA LEU A 68 -9.74 -1.01 -14.71
C LEU A 68 -11.07 -1.53 -15.27
N ARG A 69 -11.36 -1.27 -16.55
CA ARG A 69 -12.56 -1.82 -17.21
C ARG A 69 -12.51 -3.35 -17.30
N ALA A 70 -11.36 -3.91 -17.67
CA ALA A 70 -11.18 -5.36 -17.74
C ALA A 70 -11.27 -6.01 -16.35
N ALA A 71 -10.71 -5.37 -15.32
CA ALA A 71 -10.84 -5.80 -13.93
C ALA A 71 -12.31 -5.81 -13.47
N ARG A 72 -13.07 -4.74 -13.78
CA ARG A 72 -14.51 -4.65 -13.49
C ARG A 72 -15.32 -5.75 -14.20
N ARG A 73 -14.96 -6.08 -15.45
CA ARG A 73 -15.57 -7.17 -16.23
C ARG A 73 -15.05 -8.56 -15.87
N ARG A 74 -14.20 -8.68 -14.84
CA ARG A 74 -13.54 -9.93 -14.40
C ARG A 74 -12.73 -10.64 -15.50
N LEU A 75 -12.40 -9.96 -16.59
CA LEU A 75 -11.59 -10.48 -17.67
C LEU A 75 -10.16 -10.67 -17.18
N ARG A 76 -9.60 -11.87 -17.38
CA ARG A 76 -8.22 -12.24 -17.03
C ARG A 76 -7.41 -12.41 -18.32
N GLY A 77 -6.12 -12.07 -18.28
CA GLY A 77 -5.21 -12.24 -19.42
C GLY A 77 -4.30 -11.02 -19.63
N PRO A 78 -3.08 -11.22 -20.18
CA PRO A 78 -2.11 -10.15 -20.40
C PRO A 78 -2.64 -9.04 -21.33
N GLU A 79 -3.36 -9.43 -22.39
CA GLU A 79 -3.93 -8.49 -23.37
C GLU A 79 -5.11 -7.68 -22.80
N ALA A 80 -5.94 -8.31 -21.96
CA ALA A 80 -7.06 -7.65 -21.32
C ALA A 80 -6.60 -6.68 -20.21
N ARG A 81 -5.45 -6.93 -19.60
CA ARG A 81 -4.92 -6.18 -18.44
C ARG A 81 -3.48 -5.70 -18.69
N PRO A 82 -3.27 -4.73 -19.61
CA PRO A 82 -1.94 -4.15 -19.83
C PRO A 82 -1.46 -3.41 -18.57
N ALA A 83 -0.25 -3.73 -18.09
CA ALA A 83 0.37 -3.09 -16.94
C ALA A 83 1.84 -2.77 -17.24
N GLY A 84 2.28 -1.55 -16.88
CA GLY A 84 3.70 -1.19 -16.80
C GLY A 84 4.31 -1.71 -15.50
N LYS A 85 5.40 -1.10 -14.98
CA LYS A 85 6.04 -1.54 -13.70
C LYS A 85 5.04 -1.70 -12.54
N PHE A 86 4.01 -0.84 -12.49
CA PHE A 86 2.90 -0.96 -11.55
C PHE A 86 1.58 -1.09 -12.32
N ASN A 87 0.71 -2.00 -11.87
CA ASN A 87 -0.64 -2.14 -12.43
C ASN A 87 -1.57 -1.03 -11.92
N ALA A 88 -2.66 -0.77 -12.65
CA ALA A 88 -3.61 0.29 -12.30
C ALA A 88 -4.24 0.08 -10.90
N GLY A 89 -4.41 -1.16 -10.46
CA GLY A 89 -4.88 -1.49 -9.11
C GLY A 89 -3.90 -1.08 -8.01
N GLN A 90 -2.60 -1.35 -8.19
CA GLN A 90 -1.53 -0.93 -7.30
C GLN A 90 -1.41 0.59 -7.23
N LYS A 91 -1.54 1.28 -8.38
CA LYS A 91 -1.55 2.75 -8.43
C LYS A 91 -2.74 3.32 -7.65
N LEU A 92 -3.94 2.80 -7.90
CA LEU A 92 -5.16 3.23 -7.21
C LEU A 92 -5.08 2.97 -5.71
N TYR A 93 -4.62 1.77 -5.31
CA TYR A 93 -4.43 1.43 -3.91
C TYR A 93 -3.42 2.34 -3.23
N ALA A 94 -2.27 2.60 -3.87
CA ALA A 94 -1.24 3.47 -3.33
C ALA A 94 -1.74 4.91 -3.15
N GLY A 95 -2.47 5.46 -4.13
CA GLY A 95 -3.08 6.78 -4.01
C GLY A 95 -4.14 6.83 -2.91
N TRP A 96 -5.02 5.83 -2.86
CA TRP A 96 -6.08 5.74 -1.86
C TRP A 96 -5.52 5.59 -0.43
N ILE A 97 -4.55 4.68 -0.22
CA ILE A 97 -3.96 4.47 1.11
C ILE A 97 -3.16 5.69 1.56
N ALA A 98 -2.47 6.39 0.65
CA ALA A 98 -1.78 7.63 0.97
C ALA A 98 -2.76 8.72 1.46
N GLY A 99 -3.87 8.93 0.73
CA GLY A 99 -4.92 9.84 1.16
C GLY A 99 -5.57 9.42 2.50
N ALA A 100 -5.85 8.12 2.66
CA ALA A 100 -6.43 7.57 3.88
C ALA A 100 -5.51 7.80 5.09
N VAL A 101 -4.20 7.58 4.95
CA VAL A 101 -3.21 7.85 6.01
C VAL A 101 -3.21 9.31 6.43
N LEU A 102 -3.30 10.26 5.49
CA LEU A 102 -3.37 11.68 5.80
C LEU A 102 -4.63 12.04 6.60
N VAL A 103 -5.78 11.50 6.20
CA VAL A 103 -7.05 11.71 6.93
C VAL A 103 -7.02 11.06 8.31
N MET A 104 -6.47 9.85 8.44
CA MET A 104 -6.30 9.16 9.72
C MET A 104 -5.39 9.95 10.67
N MET A 105 -4.29 10.51 10.16
CA MET A 105 -3.39 11.35 10.94
C MET A 105 -4.08 12.64 11.37
N ALA A 106 -4.80 13.32 10.47
CA ALA A 106 -5.51 14.55 10.79
C ALA A 106 -6.60 14.31 11.86
N THR A 107 -7.44 13.29 11.67
CA THR A 107 -8.49 12.92 12.65
C THR A 107 -7.91 12.47 13.99
N GLY A 108 -6.81 11.70 13.99
CA GLY A 108 -6.10 11.31 15.21
C GLY A 108 -5.52 12.51 15.96
N LEU A 109 -4.92 13.48 15.25
CA LEU A 109 -4.41 14.72 15.85
C LEU A 109 -5.55 15.57 16.44
N LEU A 110 -6.71 15.64 15.78
CA LEU A 110 -7.88 16.34 16.32
C LEU A 110 -8.42 15.70 17.59
N MET A 111 -8.38 14.36 17.68
CA MET A 111 -8.78 13.63 18.89
C MET A 111 -7.78 13.80 20.04
N TRP A 112 -6.49 13.96 19.71
CA TRP A 112 -5.41 14.14 20.68
C TRP A 112 -5.36 15.59 21.18
N PHE A 113 -5.40 16.57 20.29
CA PHE A 113 -5.33 17.99 20.60
C PHE A 113 -6.66 18.68 20.31
N MET A 114 -7.52 18.68 21.32
CA MET A 114 -8.88 19.26 21.26
C MET A 114 -8.90 20.77 20.94
N GLY A 115 -7.76 21.46 21.05
CA GLY A 115 -7.62 22.88 20.72
C GLY A 115 -7.23 23.18 19.27
N LEU A 116 -6.91 22.18 18.43
CA LEU A 116 -6.45 22.41 17.05
C LEU A 116 -7.52 23.05 16.16
N LEU A 117 -8.75 22.54 16.21
CA LEU A 117 -9.90 23.05 15.45
C LEU A 117 -11.16 23.01 16.33
N PRO A 118 -11.40 24.02 17.17
CA PRO A 118 -12.46 23.99 18.18
C PRO A 118 -13.89 23.94 17.61
N PHE A 119 -14.06 24.25 16.32
CA PHE A 119 -15.32 24.14 15.59
C PHE A 119 -15.62 22.72 15.10
N ILE A 120 -14.65 21.80 15.11
CA ILE A 120 -14.87 20.39 14.76
C ILE A 120 -15.14 19.62 16.05
N SER A 121 -16.31 18.99 16.14
CA SER A 121 -16.63 18.12 17.27
C SER A 121 -15.69 16.91 17.30
N ARG A 122 -15.19 16.58 18.50
CA ARG A 122 -14.43 15.34 18.71
C ARG A 122 -15.18 14.11 18.23
N THR A 123 -16.51 14.10 18.36
CA THR A 123 -17.36 12.99 17.92
C THR A 123 -17.30 12.78 16.42
N SER A 124 -17.26 13.84 15.61
CA SER A 124 -17.14 13.69 14.15
C SER A 124 -15.75 13.21 13.76
N ALA A 125 -14.70 13.65 14.45
CA ALA A 125 -13.34 13.13 14.26
C ALA A 125 -13.28 11.62 14.56
N ILE A 126 -13.84 11.17 15.70
CA ILE A 126 -13.93 9.75 16.06
C ILE A 126 -14.68 8.97 15.00
N PHE A 127 -15.85 9.45 14.57
CA PHE A 127 -16.67 8.77 13.57
C PHE A 127 -15.92 8.57 12.24
N VAL A 128 -15.30 9.63 11.72
CA VAL A 128 -14.53 9.56 10.47
C VAL A 128 -13.32 8.64 10.63
N HIS A 129 -12.63 8.71 11.77
CA HIS A 129 -11.47 7.86 12.06
C HIS A 129 -11.85 6.38 12.10
N ASP A 130 -12.95 6.03 12.78
CA ASP A 130 -13.41 4.64 12.92
C ASP A 130 -13.88 4.06 11.58
N VAL A 131 -14.71 4.80 10.83
CA VAL A 131 -15.19 4.36 9.52
C VAL A 131 -14.01 4.15 8.56
N LEU A 132 -13.05 5.07 8.58
CA LEU A 132 -11.86 4.97 7.73
C LEU A 132 -10.93 3.83 8.19
N ALA A 133 -10.79 3.59 9.49
CA ALA A 133 -10.03 2.46 10.03
C ALA A 133 -10.59 1.12 9.53
N TRP A 134 -11.91 0.95 9.57
CA TRP A 134 -12.59 -0.25 9.02
C TRP A 134 -12.38 -0.40 7.51
N ALA A 135 -12.49 0.69 6.76
CA ALA A 135 -12.22 0.67 5.32
C ALA A 135 -10.77 0.27 5.02
N ILE A 136 -9.80 0.84 5.75
CA ILE A 136 -8.37 0.51 5.63
C ILE A 136 -8.14 -0.96 5.94
N ALA A 137 -8.71 -1.49 7.03
CA ALA A 137 -8.58 -2.90 7.39
C ALA A 137 -9.10 -3.84 6.29
N ALA A 138 -10.30 -3.57 5.76
CA ALA A 138 -10.90 -4.37 4.68
C ALA A 138 -10.06 -4.34 3.38
N VAL A 139 -9.61 -3.15 2.96
CA VAL A 139 -8.80 -3.00 1.75
C VAL A 139 -7.42 -3.65 1.93
N LEU A 140 -6.80 -3.53 3.11
CA LEU A 140 -5.52 -4.17 3.43
C LEU A 140 -5.63 -5.69 3.41
N LEU A 141 -6.69 -6.27 3.99
CA LEU A 141 -6.96 -7.71 3.92
C LEU A 141 -7.09 -8.19 2.48
N GLY A 142 -7.82 -7.44 1.65
CA GLY A 142 -7.95 -7.74 0.22
C GLY A 142 -6.61 -7.68 -0.53
N HIS A 143 -5.77 -6.69 -0.21
CA HIS A 143 -4.44 -6.56 -0.79
C HIS A 143 -3.48 -7.66 -0.34
N LEU A 144 -3.51 -8.01 0.95
CA LEU A 144 -2.69 -9.08 1.51
C LEU A 144 -3.06 -10.43 0.91
N ARG A 145 -4.36 -10.72 0.76
CA ARG A 145 -4.83 -11.94 0.09
C ARG A 145 -4.30 -12.03 -1.34
N LYS A 146 -4.42 -10.94 -2.12
CA LYS A 146 -3.90 -10.88 -3.49
C LYS A 146 -2.38 -11.06 -3.54
N ALA A 147 -1.64 -10.49 -2.59
CA ALA A 147 -0.19 -10.67 -2.51
C ALA A 147 0.19 -12.12 -2.14
N TYR A 148 -0.62 -12.79 -1.32
CA TYR A 148 -0.40 -14.18 -0.94
C TYR A 148 -0.62 -15.16 -2.10
N GLU A 149 -1.58 -14.85 -2.99
CA GLU A 149 -1.88 -15.61 -4.20
C GLU A 149 -0.75 -15.57 -5.25
N ASP A 150 0.23 -14.65 -5.12
CA ASP A 150 1.35 -14.50 -6.07
C ASP A 150 2.71 -14.69 -5.37
N PRO A 151 3.24 -15.94 -5.33
CA PRO A 151 4.54 -16.24 -4.74
C PRO A 151 5.72 -15.52 -5.41
N GLU A 152 5.68 -15.34 -6.72
CA GLU A 152 6.75 -14.70 -7.49
C GLU A 152 6.81 -13.20 -7.18
N ALA A 153 5.65 -12.54 -7.05
CA ALA A 153 5.58 -11.16 -6.57
C ALA A 153 6.15 -11.00 -5.15
N ARG A 154 5.90 -11.95 -4.24
CA ARG A 154 6.45 -11.94 -2.88
C ARG A 154 7.96 -12.13 -2.87
N LEU A 155 8.47 -13.00 -3.74
CA LEU A 155 9.91 -13.18 -3.91
C LEU A 155 10.53 -11.87 -4.39
N GLY A 156 9.95 -11.23 -5.42
CA GLY A 156 10.39 -9.95 -5.94
C GLY A 156 10.40 -8.82 -4.91
N MET A 157 9.42 -8.77 -4.00
CA MET A 157 9.43 -7.80 -2.89
C MET A 157 10.57 -8.02 -1.88
N ARG A 158 11.00 -9.27 -1.68
CA ARG A 158 12.07 -9.61 -0.73
C ARG A 158 13.47 -9.53 -1.34
N THR A 159 13.61 -9.95 -2.59
CA THR A 159 14.91 -10.12 -3.25
C THR A 159 15.22 -8.99 -4.24
N GLY A 160 14.20 -8.27 -4.70
CA GLY A 160 14.30 -7.33 -5.82
C GLY A 160 14.30 -8.01 -7.20
N TRP A 161 14.19 -9.33 -7.26
CA TRP A 161 14.27 -10.14 -8.49
C TRP A 161 12.94 -10.81 -8.81
N VAL A 162 12.47 -10.66 -10.05
CA VAL A 162 11.32 -11.39 -10.59
C VAL A 162 11.71 -12.10 -11.88
N ASP A 163 11.11 -13.26 -12.12
CA ASP A 163 11.32 -14.00 -13.37
C ASP A 163 10.76 -13.24 -14.58
N ARG A 164 11.45 -13.35 -15.71
CA ARG A 164 11.09 -12.69 -16.97
C ARG A 164 9.75 -13.23 -17.51
N ALA A 165 9.46 -14.51 -17.31
CA ALA A 165 8.18 -15.08 -17.71
C ALA A 165 7.03 -14.49 -16.87
N TRP A 166 7.24 -14.27 -15.58
CA TRP A 166 6.27 -13.57 -14.72
C TRP A 166 6.06 -12.12 -15.14
N ALA A 167 7.15 -11.39 -15.41
CA ALA A 167 7.09 -10.00 -15.88
C ALA A 167 6.33 -9.87 -17.21
N THR A 168 6.53 -10.80 -18.14
CA THR A 168 5.81 -10.83 -19.41
C THR A 168 4.31 -11.06 -19.21
N ARG A 169 3.92 -11.96 -18.30
CA ARG A 169 2.50 -12.28 -18.04
C ARG A 169 1.75 -11.18 -17.28
N HIS A 170 2.40 -10.53 -16.31
CA HIS A 170 1.75 -9.60 -15.38
C HIS A 170 2.04 -8.12 -15.64
N HIS A 171 3.16 -7.81 -16.30
CA HIS A 171 3.70 -6.47 -16.49
C HIS A 171 4.26 -6.28 -17.92
N ALA A 172 3.56 -6.80 -18.93
CA ALA A 172 4.01 -6.82 -20.33
C ALA A 172 4.52 -5.46 -20.85
N LYS A 173 3.91 -4.34 -20.45
CA LYS A 173 4.34 -2.99 -20.87
C LYS A 173 5.60 -2.50 -20.18
N TRP A 174 6.00 -3.09 -19.06
CA TRP A 174 7.26 -2.74 -18.40
C TRP A 174 8.47 -3.16 -19.25
N LEU A 175 8.40 -4.34 -19.88
CA LEU A 175 9.47 -4.86 -20.75
C LEU A 175 9.57 -4.10 -22.08
N GLU A 176 8.47 -3.48 -22.55
CA GLU A 176 8.46 -2.63 -23.74
C GLU A 176 9.03 -1.22 -23.47
N GLU A 177 8.88 -0.70 -22.25
CA GLU A 177 9.34 0.64 -21.85
C GLU A 177 10.83 0.69 -21.47
N GLU A 178 11.47 -0.44 -21.14
CA GLU A 178 12.91 -0.53 -20.85
C GLU A 178 13.67 -1.12 -22.05
N PRO A 179 14.58 -0.36 -22.70
CA PRO A 179 15.38 -0.89 -23.80
C PRO A 179 16.31 -2.01 -23.32
N VAL A 180 16.55 -2.98 -24.21
CA VAL A 180 17.28 -4.26 -24.03
C VAL A 180 18.69 -4.13 -23.41
N GLY A 181 19.23 -2.92 -23.22
CA GLY A 181 20.58 -2.68 -22.70
C GLY A 181 20.74 -2.54 -21.18
N THR A 182 19.66 -2.46 -20.38
CA THR A 182 19.79 -2.23 -18.91
C THR A 182 19.41 -3.44 -18.04
N VAL A 183 19.01 -4.55 -18.67
CA VAL A 183 18.74 -5.84 -18.01
C VAL A 183 20.01 -6.72 -17.96
N SER A 184 21.16 -6.18 -18.36
CA SER A 184 22.45 -6.88 -18.24
C SER A 184 23.07 -6.61 -16.87
N GLY A 185 23.19 -7.68 -16.08
CA GLY A 185 24.00 -7.69 -14.86
C GLY A 185 23.27 -8.08 -13.58
N LYS A 186 22.03 -8.59 -13.65
CA LYS A 186 21.33 -8.97 -12.41
C LYS A 186 20.24 -10.05 -12.59
N THR A 187 20.39 -10.90 -13.60
CA THR A 187 19.54 -12.08 -13.80
C THR A 187 20.38 -13.31 -13.49
N ARG A 188 19.93 -14.18 -12.58
CA ARG A 188 20.49 -15.53 -12.49
C ARG A 188 19.98 -16.30 -13.70
N GLU A 189 20.88 -16.48 -14.65
CA GLU A 189 20.77 -17.53 -15.65
C GLU A 189 20.92 -18.86 -14.90
N ASN A 190 19.79 -19.51 -14.60
CA ASN A 190 19.81 -20.94 -14.33
C ASN A 190 20.03 -21.62 -15.68
N ALA A 191 21.31 -21.74 -16.06
CA ALA A 191 21.74 -22.78 -16.95
C ALA A 191 21.67 -24.10 -16.17
N ASP A 192 20.70 -24.94 -16.50
CA ASP A 192 20.78 -26.37 -16.24
C ASP A 192 19.99 -27.10 -17.34
N ASP A 193 20.60 -27.09 -18.53
CA ASP A 193 20.43 -28.13 -19.55
C ASP A 193 21.71 -28.97 -19.51
N GLY A 194 21.62 -30.16 -18.92
CA GLY A 194 22.68 -31.16 -18.81
C GLY A 194 22.13 -32.49 -18.30
#